data_AF-A0A947J8J7-F1
#
_entry.id   AF-A0A947J8J7-F1
#
_cell.length_a   1.000
_cell.length_b   1.000
_cell.length_c   1.000
_cell.angle_alpha   90.00
_cell.angle_beta   90.00
_cell.angle_gamma   90.00
#
_symmetry.space_group_name_H-M   'P 1'
#
loop_
_entity.id
_entity.type
_entity.pdbx_description
1 polymer ?
#
loop_
_entity_poly.entity_id
_entity_poly.type
_entity_poly.pdbx_seq_one_letter_code
_entity_poly.pdbx_strand_id
1 'polypeptide(L)'
;MRQELRIEGMHCASCSQAVERALQGVVGVVRASVNLLTERATVEHDGTVSASDLVGAVAAAGFKAHLDAETRSVELQIEGMTCASCSQAVERALAQVAGVDGVSVNLATERATIHANDVSIGALTEAVRRSGYRASPVAGASAAEEDAADRDQRSLKTAAARMRLAWIAAIPVIAWMIPE
;
A
#
# COMPACT_ATOMS: atom_id res chain seq x y z
N MET A 1 -15.30 -2.85 12.82
CA MET A 1 -14.07 -3.22 12.08
C MET A 1 -14.23 -2.76 10.64
N ARG A 2 -13.12 -2.41 9.96
CA ARG A 2 -13.11 -1.96 8.57
C ARG A 2 -12.41 -3.01 7.71
N GLN A 3 -13.02 -3.39 6.59
CA GLN A 3 -12.45 -4.28 5.58
C GLN A 3 -12.55 -3.63 4.20
N GLU A 4 -11.55 -3.86 3.36
CA GLU A 4 -11.54 -3.41 1.97
C GLU A 4 -11.56 -4.63 1.04
N LEU A 5 -12.32 -4.52 -0.04
CA LEU A 5 -12.50 -5.55 -1.04
C LEU A 5 -12.20 -4.94 -2.41
N ARG A 6 -11.33 -5.58 -3.19
CA ARG A 6 -11.22 -5.31 -4.63
C ARG A 6 -12.28 -6.12 -5.36
N ILE A 7 -13.02 -5.48 -6.26
CA ILE A 7 -14.14 -6.11 -6.97
C ILE A 7 -13.91 -6.03 -8.48
N GLU A 8 -13.94 -7.18 -9.14
CA GLU A 8 -13.77 -7.27 -10.59
C GLU A 8 -15.13 -7.26 -11.31
N GLY A 9 -15.13 -6.67 -12.52
CA GLY A 9 -16.29 -6.66 -13.42
C GLY A 9 -17.28 -5.51 -13.19
N MET A 10 -16.97 -4.56 -12.31
CA MET A 10 -17.76 -3.33 -12.16
C MET A 10 -17.36 -2.32 -13.24
N HIS A 11 -18.15 -2.24 -14.31
CA HIS A 11 -17.91 -1.28 -15.40
C HIS A 11 -18.96 -0.16 -15.47
N CYS A 12 -19.89 -0.12 -14.52
CA CYS A 12 -21.04 0.76 -14.60
C CYS A 12 -21.52 1.24 -13.22
N ALA A 13 -22.15 2.42 -13.17
CA ALA A 13 -22.68 2.97 -11.91
C ALA A 13 -23.80 2.10 -11.30
N SER A 14 -24.59 1.41 -12.12
CA SER A 14 -25.59 0.46 -11.63
C SER A 14 -24.93 -0.81 -11.06
N CYS A 15 -23.76 -1.20 -11.59
CA CYS A 15 -22.97 -2.33 -11.12
C CYS A 15 -22.45 -2.06 -9.71
N SER A 16 -21.84 -0.89 -9.47
CA SER A 16 -21.35 -0.52 -8.14
C SER A 16 -22.48 -0.38 -7.11
N GLN A 17 -23.64 0.17 -7.50
CA GLN A 17 -24.81 0.22 -6.62
C GLN A 17 -25.37 -1.17 -6.28
N ALA A 18 -25.35 -2.12 -7.22
CA ALA A 18 -25.79 -3.49 -6.97
C ALA A 18 -24.89 -4.15 -5.92
N VAL A 19 -23.57 -3.99 -6.05
CA VAL A 19 -22.60 -4.51 -5.08
C VAL A 19 -22.75 -3.83 -3.72
N GLU A 20 -22.92 -2.51 -3.69
CA GLU A 20 -23.10 -1.77 -2.43
C GLU A 20 -24.33 -2.26 -1.66
N ARG A 21 -25.46 -2.46 -2.36
CA ARG A 21 -26.69 -3.03 -1.76
C ARG A 21 -26.50 -4.46 -1.28
N ALA A 22 -25.77 -5.28 -2.03
CA ALA A 22 -25.49 -6.66 -1.62
C ALA A 22 -24.67 -6.71 -0.33
N LEU A 23 -23.64 -5.88 -0.21
CA LEU A 23 -22.82 -5.76 1.00
C LEU A 23 -23.60 -5.20 2.18
N GLN A 24 -24.44 -4.18 1.98
CA GLN A 24 -25.32 -3.62 3.02
C GLN A 24 -26.38 -4.63 3.51
N GLY A 25 -26.74 -5.62 2.69
CA GLY A 25 -27.68 -6.68 3.06
C GLY A 25 -27.11 -7.76 3.97
N VAL A 26 -25.80 -7.80 4.19
CA VAL A 26 -25.15 -8.78 5.06
C VAL A 26 -25.39 -8.41 6.53
N VAL A 27 -25.94 -9.34 7.31
CA VAL A 27 -26.18 -9.14 8.75
C VAL A 27 -24.86 -8.86 9.46
N GLY A 28 -24.81 -7.77 10.23
CA GLY A 28 -23.61 -7.32 10.95
C GLY A 28 -22.80 -6.24 10.20
N VAL A 29 -23.14 -5.94 8.93
CA VAL A 29 -22.60 -4.77 8.22
C VAL A 29 -23.31 -3.50 8.70
N VAL A 30 -22.52 -2.54 9.17
CA VAL A 30 -22.97 -1.22 9.62
C VAL A 30 -23.02 -0.24 8.45
N ARG A 31 -22.01 -0.31 7.56
CA ARG A 31 -21.91 0.55 6.40
C ARG A 31 -21.12 -0.16 5.31
N ALA A 32 -21.55 -0.02 4.06
CA ALA A 32 -20.72 -0.37 2.90
C ALA A 32 -20.77 0.78 1.89
N SER A 33 -19.63 1.07 1.27
CA SER A 33 -19.49 2.05 0.21
C SER A 33 -18.60 1.50 -0.90
N VAL A 34 -19.01 1.69 -2.14
CA VAL A 34 -18.28 1.21 -3.32
C VAL A 34 -17.79 2.38 -4.16
N ASN A 35 -16.50 2.35 -4.49
CA ASN A 35 -15.87 3.30 -5.40
C ASN A 35 -15.56 2.62 -6.74
N LEU A 36 -16.31 3.00 -7.78
CA LEU A 36 -16.15 2.48 -9.14
C LEU A 36 -14.80 2.84 -9.76
N LEU A 37 -14.24 4.02 -9.45
CA LEU A 37 -12.97 4.48 -10.03
C LEU A 37 -11.78 3.65 -9.57
N THR A 38 -11.83 3.18 -8.32
CA THR A 38 -10.77 2.37 -7.71
C THR A 38 -11.11 0.89 -7.67
N GLU A 39 -12.28 0.49 -8.17
CA GLU A 39 -12.79 -0.88 -8.11
C GLU A 39 -12.77 -1.48 -6.69
N ARG A 40 -13.05 -0.65 -5.68
CA ARG A 40 -12.94 -1.02 -4.26
C ARG A 40 -14.25 -0.83 -3.52
N ALA A 41 -14.53 -1.72 -2.58
CA ALA A 41 -15.55 -1.53 -1.56
C ALA A 41 -14.92 -1.44 -0.18
N THR A 42 -15.34 -0.45 0.59
CA THR A 42 -15.03 -0.33 2.02
C THR A 42 -16.25 -0.75 2.81
N VAL A 43 -16.07 -1.70 3.74
CA VAL A 43 -17.13 -2.26 4.57
C VAL A 43 -16.78 -2.05 6.04
N GLU A 44 -17.68 -1.42 6.77
CA GLU A 44 -17.67 -1.33 8.23
C GLU A 44 -18.68 -2.31 8.80
N HIS A 45 -18.24 -3.18 9.72
CA HIS A 45 -19.06 -4.22 10.33
C HIS A 45 -18.78 -4.36 11.83
N ASP A 46 -19.68 -5.02 12.55
CA ASP A 46 -19.63 -5.19 14.01
C ASP A 46 -18.56 -6.18 14.52
N GLY A 47 -17.86 -6.86 13.60
CA GLY A 47 -16.85 -7.87 13.91
C GLY A 47 -17.35 -9.32 13.91
N THR A 48 -18.65 -9.54 13.69
CA THR A 48 -19.24 -10.89 13.55
C THR A 48 -19.18 -11.41 12.11
N VAL A 49 -19.05 -10.49 11.15
CA VAL A 49 -18.98 -10.79 9.71
C VAL A 49 -17.58 -11.26 9.31
N SER A 50 -17.51 -12.41 8.64
CA SER A 50 -16.26 -12.91 8.09
C SER A 50 -15.98 -12.34 6.69
N ALA A 51 -14.69 -12.34 6.33
CA ALA A 51 -14.22 -12.04 4.98
C ALA A 51 -14.97 -12.83 3.89
N SER A 52 -15.17 -14.13 4.12
CA SER A 52 -15.87 -15.02 3.20
C SER A 52 -17.34 -14.66 3.02
N ASP A 53 -18.01 -14.13 4.05
CA ASP A 53 -19.42 -13.73 3.96
C ASP A 53 -19.56 -12.52 3.03
N LEU A 54 -18.64 -11.55 3.13
CA LEU A 54 -18.63 -10.39 2.25
C LEU A 54 -18.32 -10.77 0.81
N VAL A 55 -17.30 -11.60 0.59
CA VAL A 55 -16.96 -12.11 -0.75
C VAL A 55 -18.13 -12.90 -1.35
N GLY A 56 -18.78 -13.75 -0.54
CA GLY A 56 -19.96 -14.50 -0.93
C GLY A 56 -21.14 -13.61 -1.34
N ALA A 57 -21.38 -12.51 -0.60
CA ALA A 57 -22.42 -11.54 -0.94
C ALA A 57 -22.15 -10.85 -2.29
N VAL A 58 -20.90 -10.48 -2.57
CA VAL A 58 -20.52 -9.90 -3.87
C VAL A 58 -20.65 -10.94 -5.00
N ALA A 59 -20.27 -12.19 -4.74
CA ALA A 59 -20.46 -13.30 -5.68
C ALA A 59 -21.93 -13.55 -6.01
N ALA A 60 -22.81 -13.50 -5.00
CA ALA A 60 -24.26 -13.62 -5.19
C ALA A 60 -24.84 -12.46 -6.05
N ALA A 61 -24.20 -11.29 -6.03
CA ALA A 61 -24.53 -10.17 -6.90
C ALA A 61 -23.97 -10.30 -8.34
N GLY A 62 -23.20 -11.37 -8.62
CA GLY A 62 -22.65 -11.66 -9.95
C GLY A 62 -21.25 -11.09 -10.22
N PHE A 63 -20.55 -10.62 -9.19
CA PHE A 63 -19.21 -10.04 -9.31
C PHE A 63 -18.18 -10.89 -8.56
N LYS A 64 -16.89 -10.72 -8.88
CA LYS A 64 -15.82 -11.36 -8.12
C LYS A 64 -15.25 -10.36 -7.13
N ALA A 65 -15.01 -10.78 -5.90
CA ALA A 65 -14.36 -9.95 -4.90
C ALA A 65 -13.18 -10.69 -4.27
N HIS A 66 -12.14 -9.93 -3.97
CA HIS A 66 -10.98 -10.36 -3.20
C HIS A 66 -10.82 -9.42 -2.03
N LEU A 67 -10.38 -9.93 -0.88
CA LEU A 67 -9.97 -9.01 0.18
C LEU A 67 -8.78 -8.20 -0.34
N ASP A 68 -8.93 -6.88 -0.29
CA ASP A 68 -7.79 -5.98 -0.37
C ASP A 68 -7.22 -5.96 1.04
N ALA A 69 -6.56 -7.05 1.42
CA ALA A 69 -5.68 -7.01 2.58
C ALA A 69 -4.61 -5.99 2.21
N GLU A 70 -4.57 -4.85 2.89
CA GLU A 70 -3.56 -3.80 2.68
C GLU A 70 -2.23 -4.47 2.36
N THR A 71 -1.69 -4.16 1.17
CA THR A 71 -0.34 -4.55 0.83
C THR A 71 0.57 -4.00 1.91
N ARG A 72 1.06 -4.90 2.77
CA ARG A 72 1.92 -4.50 3.88
C ARG A 72 3.35 -4.55 3.39
N SER A 73 4.08 -3.47 3.60
CA SER A 73 5.53 -3.52 3.55
C SER A 73 6.07 -4.32 4.75
N VAL A 74 6.74 -5.43 4.44
CA VAL A 74 7.49 -6.25 5.39
C VAL A 74 8.97 -6.03 5.10
N GLU A 75 9.73 -5.71 6.15
CA GLU A 75 11.18 -5.56 6.04
C GLU A 75 11.90 -6.71 6.74
N LEU A 76 12.83 -7.34 6.02
CA LEU A 76 13.69 -8.41 6.53
C LEU A 76 15.15 -7.97 6.48
N GLN A 77 15.87 -8.19 7.57
CA GLN A 77 17.34 -8.19 7.59
C GLN A 77 17.82 -9.54 7.06
N ILE A 78 18.72 -9.55 6.09
CA ILE A 78 19.25 -10.78 5.46
C ILE A 78 20.74 -10.89 5.73
N GLU A 79 21.16 -11.97 6.37
CA GLU A 79 22.57 -12.23 6.66
C GLU A 79 23.22 -13.13 5.61
N GLY A 80 24.50 -12.89 5.33
CA GLY A 80 25.34 -13.72 4.47
C GLY A 80 25.36 -13.30 2.99
N MET A 81 24.70 -12.21 2.62
CA MET A 81 24.82 -11.64 1.27
C MET A 81 26.14 -10.86 1.15
N THR A 82 27.03 -11.33 0.28
CA THR A 82 28.36 -10.71 0.07
C THR A 82 28.56 -10.18 -1.35
N CYS A 83 27.57 -10.36 -2.23
CA CYS A 83 27.72 -10.14 -3.66
C CYS A 83 26.40 -9.73 -4.32
N ALA A 84 26.47 -9.03 -5.46
CA ALA A 84 25.28 -8.61 -6.20
C ALA A 84 24.45 -9.79 -6.76
N SER A 85 25.11 -10.90 -7.10
CA SER A 85 24.39 -12.12 -7.49
C SER A 85 23.68 -12.79 -6.31
N CYS A 86 24.21 -12.60 -5.09
CA CYS A 86 23.63 -13.09 -3.85
C CYS A 86 22.30 -12.38 -3.56
N SER A 87 22.27 -11.04 -3.67
CA SER A 87 21.04 -10.26 -3.48
C SER A 87 19.98 -10.57 -4.53
N GLN A 88 20.36 -10.75 -5.80
CA GLN A 88 19.42 -11.15 -6.85
C GLN A 88 18.83 -12.55 -6.63
N ALA A 89 19.62 -13.49 -6.08
CA ALA A 89 19.11 -14.82 -5.76
C ALA A 89 18.03 -14.76 -4.65
N VAL A 90 18.25 -13.92 -3.63
CA VAL A 90 17.27 -13.71 -2.56
C VAL A 90 16.02 -12.98 -3.08
N GLU A 91 16.18 -11.95 -3.90
CA GLU A 91 15.08 -11.21 -4.52
C GLU A 91 14.16 -12.15 -5.32
N ARG A 92 14.74 -13.00 -6.18
CA ARG A 92 13.99 -14.00 -6.96
C ARG A 92 13.29 -15.03 -6.07
N ALA A 93 13.92 -15.47 -4.98
CA ALA A 93 13.31 -16.43 -4.07
C ALA A 93 12.09 -15.84 -3.35
N LEU A 94 12.17 -14.58 -2.91
CA LEU A 94 11.06 -13.86 -2.27
C LEU A 94 9.93 -13.57 -3.27
N ALA A 95 10.26 -13.17 -4.50
CA ALA A 95 9.25 -12.87 -5.54
C ALA A 95 8.42 -14.10 -5.97
N GLN A 96 8.89 -15.32 -5.69
CA GLN A 96 8.16 -16.56 -5.98
C GLN A 96 7.20 -16.98 -4.86
N VAL A 97 7.20 -16.29 -3.72
CA VAL A 97 6.28 -16.59 -2.62
C VAL A 97 4.88 -16.10 -3.01
N ALA A 98 3.89 -16.99 -2.91
CA ALA A 98 2.50 -16.64 -3.20
C ALA A 98 2.03 -15.51 -2.28
N GLY A 99 1.43 -14.47 -2.86
CA GLY A 99 0.99 -13.26 -2.15
C GLY A 99 2.02 -12.14 -2.09
N VAL A 100 3.22 -12.31 -2.65
CA VAL A 100 4.20 -11.23 -2.83
C VAL A 100 3.93 -10.49 -4.15
N ASP A 101 3.72 -9.17 -4.06
CA ASP A 101 3.49 -8.30 -5.21
C ASP A 101 4.77 -7.59 -5.67
N GLY A 102 5.70 -7.35 -4.74
CA GLY A 102 6.96 -6.66 -5.04
C GLY A 102 8.05 -6.96 -4.02
N VAL A 103 9.29 -7.02 -4.50
CA VAL A 103 10.48 -7.21 -3.66
C VAL A 103 11.56 -6.24 -4.11
N SER A 104 12.26 -5.65 -3.15
CA SER A 104 13.47 -4.88 -3.39
C SER A 104 14.52 -5.28 -2.37
N VAL A 105 15.73 -5.61 -2.82
CA VAL A 105 16.84 -6.01 -1.95
C VAL A 105 17.97 -5.00 -2.06
N ASN A 106 18.38 -4.44 -0.93
CA ASN A 106 19.51 -3.54 -0.83
C ASN A 106 20.69 -4.28 -0.19
N LEU A 107 21.71 -4.60 -1.01
CA LEU A 107 22.93 -5.27 -0.56
C LEU A 107 23.75 -4.41 0.41
N ALA A 108 23.75 -3.08 0.26
CA ALA A 108 24.54 -2.20 1.11
C ALA A 108 23.99 -2.11 2.54
N THR A 109 22.67 -2.24 2.70
CA THR A 109 22.02 -2.26 4.02
C THR A 109 21.65 -3.67 4.47
N GLU A 110 21.89 -4.69 3.64
CA GLU A 110 21.50 -6.08 3.88
C GLU A 110 20.00 -6.25 4.20
N ARG A 111 19.14 -5.44 3.55
CA ARG A 111 17.69 -5.40 3.83
C ARG A 111 16.89 -5.75 2.59
N ALA A 112 15.82 -6.50 2.79
CA ALA A 112 14.78 -6.71 1.79
C ALA A 112 13.49 -6.04 2.24
N THR A 113 12.90 -5.27 1.34
CA THR A 113 11.55 -4.71 1.47
C THR A 113 10.63 -5.53 0.58
N ILE A 114 9.57 -6.09 1.16
CA ILE A 114 8.60 -6.96 0.50
C ILE A 114 7.22 -6.34 0.63
N HIS A 115 6.57 -6.09 -0.50
CA HIS A 115 5.16 -5.73 -0.55
C HIS A 115 4.35 -7.00 -0.74
N ALA A 116 3.54 -7.37 0.25
CA ALA A 116 2.80 -8.62 0.23
C ALA A 116 1.41 -8.51 0.86
N ASN A 117 0.47 -9.29 0.31
CA ASN A 117 -0.89 -9.43 0.82
C ASN A 117 -1.02 -10.77 1.54
N ASP A 118 -1.36 -10.73 2.82
CA ASP A 118 -1.66 -11.93 3.65
C ASP A 118 -0.52 -12.98 3.69
N VAL A 119 0.74 -12.56 3.54
CA VAL A 119 1.91 -13.45 3.65
C VAL A 119 2.46 -13.44 5.07
N SER A 120 2.65 -14.63 5.64
CA SER A 120 3.31 -14.76 6.94
C SER A 120 4.81 -14.51 6.86
N ILE A 121 5.38 -13.84 7.87
CA ILE A 121 6.83 -13.63 8.00
C ILE A 121 7.58 -14.97 7.93
N GLY A 122 7.03 -16.03 8.53
CA GLY A 122 7.62 -17.36 8.48
C GLY A 122 7.78 -17.91 7.06
N ALA A 123 6.81 -17.68 6.17
CA ALA A 123 6.91 -18.11 4.78
C ALA A 123 8.02 -17.36 4.02
N LEU A 124 8.17 -16.05 4.28
CA LEU A 124 9.22 -15.22 3.69
C LEU A 124 10.60 -15.66 4.18
N THR A 125 10.79 -15.81 5.50
CA THR A 125 12.05 -16.28 6.09
C THR A 125 12.43 -17.67 5.58
N GLU A 126 11.46 -18.56 5.40
CA GLU A 126 11.68 -19.91 4.87
C GLU A 126 12.08 -19.89 3.38
N ALA A 127 11.56 -18.97 2.59
CA ALA A 127 12.00 -18.78 1.20
C ALA A 127 13.47 -18.33 1.13
N VAL A 128 13.86 -17.38 2.01
CA VAL A 128 15.26 -16.93 2.12
C VAL A 128 16.18 -18.05 2.63
N ARG A 129 15.70 -18.87 3.58
CA ARG A 129 16.47 -20.02 4.08
C ARG A 129 16.75 -21.05 3.00
N ARG A 130 15.78 -21.31 2.12
CA ARG A 130 15.94 -22.24 0.99
C ARG A 130 16.92 -21.74 -0.06
N SER A 131 17.16 -20.44 -0.16
CA SER A 131 18.21 -19.87 -1.02
C SER A 131 19.60 -19.81 -0.35
N GLY A 132 19.72 -20.27 0.89
CA GLY A 132 21.00 -20.41 1.60
C GLY A 132 21.35 -19.25 2.54
N TYR A 133 20.41 -18.34 2.79
CA TYR A 133 20.62 -17.15 3.62
C TYR A 133 19.78 -17.18 4.90
N ARG A 134 20.08 -16.33 5.87
CA ARG A 134 19.23 -16.17 7.07
C ARG A 134 18.49 -14.86 6.97
N ALA A 135 17.22 -14.85 7.39
CA ALA A 135 16.43 -13.62 7.46
C ALA A 135 15.79 -13.47 8.83
N SER A 136 15.74 -12.24 9.34
CA SER A 136 15.01 -11.87 10.55
C SER A 136 14.14 -10.62 10.29
N PRO A 137 12.93 -10.54 10.85
CA PRO A 137 12.09 -9.36 10.68
C PRO A 137 12.68 -8.15 11.38
N VAL A 138 12.66 -6.99 10.72
CA VAL A 138 13.02 -5.71 11.35
C VAL A 138 11.78 -5.17 12.07
N ALA A 139 11.88 -4.99 13.38
CA ALA A 139 10.83 -4.35 14.17
C ALA A 139 10.69 -2.87 13.77
N GLY A 140 9.54 -2.48 13.19
CA GLY A 140 9.21 -1.08 12.84
C GLY A 140 8.77 -0.85 11.39
N ALA A 141 8.64 -1.88 10.56
CA ALA A 141 8.36 -1.74 9.12
C ALA A 141 6.93 -1.32 8.73
N SER A 142 6.01 -1.12 9.67
CA SER A 142 4.62 -0.70 9.38
C SER A 142 4.44 0.81 9.16
N ALA A 143 5.51 1.60 9.15
CA ALA A 143 5.45 3.08 9.04
C ALA A 143 6.22 3.65 7.84
N ALA A 144 6.76 2.81 6.95
CA ALA A 144 7.65 3.25 5.86
C ALA A 144 6.94 3.52 4.53
N GLU A 145 5.62 3.27 4.41
CA GLU A 145 4.86 3.54 3.18
C GLU A 145 4.25 4.97 3.13
N GLU A 146 4.34 5.75 4.21
CA GLU A 146 3.92 7.17 4.21
C GLU A 146 5.08 8.15 3.90
N ASP A 147 6.36 7.77 4.06
CA ASP A 147 7.49 8.71 3.92
C ASP A 147 8.11 8.77 2.51
N ALA A 148 7.82 7.81 1.61
CA ALA A 148 8.35 7.84 0.24
C ALA A 148 7.62 8.83 -0.67
N ALA A 149 6.31 9.03 -0.46
CA ALA A 149 5.52 10.05 -1.16
C ALA A 149 5.73 11.47 -0.60
N ASP A 150 6.19 11.60 0.65
CA ASP A 150 6.38 12.90 1.32
C ASP A 150 7.81 13.48 1.18
N ARG A 151 8.83 12.67 0.81
CA ARG A 151 10.18 13.19 0.53
C ARG A 151 10.23 14.10 -0.69
N ASP A 152 9.45 13.82 -1.73
CA ASP A 152 9.38 14.66 -2.92
C ASP A 152 8.55 15.94 -2.65
N GLN A 153 7.49 15.85 -1.83
CA GLN A 153 6.69 17.02 -1.45
C GLN A 153 7.35 17.95 -0.43
N ARG A 154 8.19 17.46 0.49
CA ARG A 154 8.89 18.31 1.49
C ARG A 154 9.91 19.27 0.85
N SER A 155 10.56 18.86 -0.25
CA SER A 155 11.54 19.71 -0.95
C SER A 155 10.90 20.86 -1.73
N LEU A 156 9.68 20.68 -2.26
CA LEU A 156 9.00 21.73 -3.03
C LEU A 156 8.38 22.82 -2.14
N LYS A 157 7.83 22.45 -0.98
CA LYS A 157 7.14 23.39 -0.06
C LYS A 157 8.10 24.35 0.64
N THR A 158 9.30 23.91 1.00
CA THR A 158 10.36 24.77 1.56
C THR A 158 10.99 25.69 0.50
N ALA A 159 10.93 25.32 -0.79
CA ALA A 159 11.34 26.19 -1.88
C ALA A 159 10.35 27.34 -2.17
N ALA A 160 9.05 27.06 -2.12
CA ALA A 160 8.02 28.07 -2.39
C ALA A 160 7.95 29.18 -1.33
N ALA A 161 8.18 28.84 -0.04
CA ALA A 161 8.11 29.81 1.05
C ALA A 161 9.23 30.87 0.99
N ARG A 162 10.47 30.47 0.68
CA ARG A 162 11.60 31.40 0.48
C ARG A 162 11.38 32.32 -0.74
N MET A 163 10.72 31.82 -1.79
CA MET A 163 10.42 32.60 -2.98
C MET A 163 9.36 33.69 -2.70
N ARG A 164 8.34 33.39 -1.88
CA ARG A 164 7.32 34.38 -1.47
C ARG A 164 7.91 35.47 -0.57
N LEU A 165 8.82 35.14 0.33
CA LEU A 165 9.45 36.10 1.24
C LEU A 165 10.35 37.10 0.48
N ALA A 166 11.07 36.63 -0.54
CA ALA A 166 11.87 37.49 -1.42
C ALA A 166 11.02 38.48 -2.22
N TRP A 167 9.85 38.06 -2.71
CA TRP A 167 8.92 38.96 -3.41
C TRP A 167 8.37 40.05 -2.49
N ILE A 168 7.98 39.73 -1.26
CA ILE A 168 7.51 40.73 -0.28
C ILE A 168 8.61 41.76 0.04
N ALA A 169 9.86 41.35 0.11
CA ALA A 169 10.99 42.26 0.35
C ALA A 169 11.33 43.14 -0.87
N ALA A 170 11.17 42.62 -2.09
CA ALA A 170 11.51 43.35 -3.32
C ALA A 170 10.42 44.34 -3.78
N ILE A 171 9.14 44.06 -3.52
CA ILE A 171 8.00 44.92 -3.89
C ILE A 171 8.13 46.38 -3.40
N PRO A 172 8.46 46.67 -2.12
CA PRO A 172 8.57 48.05 -1.66
C PRO A 172 9.75 48.80 -2.30
N VAL A 173 10.84 48.13 -2.64
CA VAL A 173 11.98 48.74 -3.35
C VAL A 173 11.59 49.11 -4.78
N ILE A 174 10.88 48.22 -5.48
CA ILE A 174 10.42 48.45 -6.86
C ILE A 174 9.34 49.55 -6.88
N ALA A 175 8.39 49.54 -5.93
CA ALA A 175 7.36 50.56 -5.83
C ALA A 175 7.94 51.97 -5.54
N TRP A 176 9.06 52.05 -4.84
CA TRP A 176 9.76 53.31 -4.58
C TRP A 176 10.57 53.83 -5.80
N MET A 177 10.78 52.99 -6.81
CA MET A 177 11.60 53.28 -8.00
C MET A 177 10.76 53.54 -9.26
N ILE A 178 9.43 53.69 -9.13
CA ILE A 178 8.53 54.10 -10.22
C ILE A 178 8.30 55.62 -10.07
N PRO A 179 9.08 56.48 -10.74
CA PRO A 179 8.77 57.90 -10.84
C PRO A 179 7.54 58.11 -11.71
N GLU A 180 6.72 59.08 -11.32
CA GLU A 180 5.45 59.48 -11.95
C GLU A 180 5.63 60.12 -13.34
#